data_AF-A0AAX3NYB9-F1
#
_entry.id   AF-A0AAX3NYB9-F1
#
_cell.length_a   1.000
_cell.length_b   1.000
_cell.length_c   1.000
_cell.angle_alpha   90.00
_cell.angle_beta   90.00
_cell.angle_gamma   90.00
#
_symmetry.space_group_name_H-M   'P 1'
#
loop_
_entity.id
_entity.type
_entity.pdbx_description
1 polymer ?
#
loop_
_entity_poly.entity_id
_entity_poly.type
_entity_poly.pdbx_seq_one_letter_code
_entity_poly.pdbx_strand_id
1 'polypeptide(L)'
;MSKTTDIHPDVVLESLLAKAERSNRRNNLIKMHELCRKQHEVGSRDFSVSTIGRLAEADGIMKGRALYNTQSADYKALIEVWAAYAGPPAPKPTKTLASHDYLMRIDDPAIRSIMQAIVTERDKLKAQLNTLKAHTLVNVDRRPLGATVTSATGTPVVVLKLSAQLTPSEREALQKAVSADYLEDRGLKEGSHGEIVNERGRTIFEVGFAWAIRKVLGD
;
A
#
# COMPACT_ATOMS: atom_id res chain seq x y z
N MET A 1 10.35 -19.82 -5.20
CA MET A 1 10.52 -21.20 -5.72
C MET A 1 11.84 -21.72 -5.17
N SER A 2 11.81 -22.41 -4.01
CA SER A 2 13.02 -22.97 -3.43
C SER A 2 13.36 -24.25 -4.18
N LYS A 3 14.43 -24.23 -4.98
CA LYS A 3 14.95 -25.44 -5.64
C LYS A 3 15.66 -26.25 -4.56
N THR A 4 15.15 -27.43 -4.23
CA THR A 4 15.89 -28.42 -3.44
C THR A 4 17.09 -28.85 -4.27
N THR A 5 18.29 -28.44 -3.88
CA THR A 5 19.54 -28.91 -4.51
C THR A 5 20.08 -30.06 -3.69
N ASP A 6 20.36 -31.19 -4.35
CA ASP A 6 20.97 -32.41 -3.78
C ASP A 6 22.47 -32.23 -3.44
N ILE A 7 22.94 -30.98 -3.33
CA ILE A 7 24.34 -30.66 -3.07
C ILE A 7 24.53 -30.64 -1.55
N HIS A 8 25.35 -31.55 -1.04
CA HIS A 8 25.68 -31.60 0.38
C HIS A 8 26.44 -30.33 0.82
N PRO A 9 26.04 -29.68 1.93
CA PRO A 9 26.69 -28.45 2.40
C PRO A 9 28.21 -28.54 2.64
N ASP A 10 28.74 -29.74 2.93
CA ASP A 10 30.18 -29.96 3.12
C ASP A 10 30.99 -29.64 1.85
N VAL A 11 30.48 -29.98 0.66
CA VAL A 11 31.17 -29.73 -0.63
C VAL A 11 31.29 -28.22 -0.87
N VAL A 12 30.28 -27.46 -0.47
CA VAL A 12 30.30 -26.00 -0.59
C VAL A 12 31.28 -25.39 0.41
N LEU A 13 31.34 -25.91 1.65
CA LEU A 13 32.34 -25.46 2.63
C LEU A 13 33.77 -25.62 2.09
N GLU A 14 34.10 -26.76 1.49
CA GLU A 14 35.44 -26.99 0.91
C GLU A 14 35.78 -25.95 -0.17
N SER A 15 34.83 -25.65 -1.06
CA SER A 15 35.00 -24.63 -2.09
C SER A 15 35.21 -23.21 -1.52
N LEU A 16 34.51 -22.88 -0.43
CA LEU A 16 34.62 -21.58 0.24
C LEU A 16 35.94 -21.47 1.02
N LEU A 17 36.42 -22.56 1.62
CA LEU A 17 37.71 -22.60 2.32
C LEU A 17 38.90 -22.45 1.37
N ALA A 18 38.80 -23.02 0.16
CA ALA A 18 39.79 -22.85 -0.90
C ALA A 18 39.90 -21.37 -1.35
N LYS A 19 38.76 -20.68 -1.44
CA LYS A 19 38.67 -19.26 -1.82
C LYS A 19 39.06 -18.28 -0.70
N ALA A 20 38.89 -18.68 0.56
CA ALA A 20 39.08 -17.78 1.70
C ALA A 20 40.55 -17.58 2.06
N GLU A 21 41.20 -16.51 1.57
CA GLU A 21 42.64 -16.27 1.83
C GLU A 21 43.02 -16.11 3.32
N ARG A 22 42.13 -15.51 4.13
CA ARG A 22 42.42 -15.16 5.53
C ARG A 22 42.06 -16.30 6.51
N SER A 23 42.99 -16.62 7.42
CA SER A 23 42.80 -17.64 8.47
C SER A 23 41.55 -17.41 9.35
N ASN A 24 41.31 -16.18 9.80
CA ASN A 24 40.10 -15.85 10.58
C ASN A 24 38.79 -16.10 9.81
N ARG A 25 38.78 -15.87 8.49
CA ARG A 25 37.60 -16.12 7.64
C ARG A 25 37.36 -17.63 7.49
N ARG A 26 38.43 -18.42 7.32
CA ARG A 26 38.34 -19.89 7.29
C ARG A 26 37.79 -20.44 8.59
N ASN A 27 38.32 -20.01 9.74
CA ASN A 27 37.85 -20.45 11.06
C ASN A 27 36.37 -20.10 11.29
N ASN A 28 35.95 -18.90 10.91
CA ASN A 28 34.56 -18.49 11.06
C ASN A 28 33.62 -19.25 10.11
N LEU A 29 34.06 -19.61 8.90
CA LEU A 29 33.28 -20.44 7.98
C LEU A 29 33.06 -21.85 8.54
N ILE A 30 34.10 -22.46 9.13
CA ILE A 30 33.98 -23.78 9.79
C ILE A 30 33.00 -23.69 10.96
N LYS A 31 33.13 -22.69 11.82
CA LYS A 31 32.21 -22.49 12.95
C LYS A 31 30.76 -22.24 12.51
N MET A 32 30.57 -21.46 11.45
CA MET A 32 29.25 -21.21 10.88
C MET A 32 28.64 -22.50 10.30
N HIS A 33 29.47 -23.33 9.67
CA HIS A 33 29.05 -24.64 9.17
C HIS A 33 28.62 -25.59 10.29
N GLU A 34 29.42 -25.67 11.36
CA GLU A 34 29.07 -26.45 12.55
C GLU A 34 27.79 -25.96 13.22
N LEU A 35 27.58 -24.64 13.28
CA LEU A 35 26.35 -24.05 13.80
C LEU A 35 25.13 -24.48 12.97
N CYS A 36 25.23 -24.39 11.64
CA CYS A 36 24.16 -24.83 10.74
C CYS A 36 23.91 -26.34 10.85
N ARG A 37 24.96 -27.15 10.98
CA ARG A 37 24.87 -28.60 11.19
C ARG A 37 24.10 -28.93 12.48
N LYS A 38 24.47 -28.31 13.60
CA LYS A 38 23.76 -28.49 14.88
C LYS A 38 22.29 -28.10 14.77
N GLN A 39 21.99 -26.99 14.09
CA GLN A 39 20.62 -26.53 13.86
C GLN A 39 19.80 -27.56 13.06
N HIS A 40 20.41 -28.19 12.05
CA HIS A 40 19.80 -29.24 11.25
C HIS A 40 19.58 -30.53 12.05
N GLU A 41 20.55 -30.95 12.87
CA GLU A 41 20.47 -32.13 13.74
C GLU A 41 19.35 -32.03 14.78
N VAL A 42 19.09 -30.81 15.28
CA VAL A 42 17.96 -30.51 16.18
C VAL A 42 16.60 -30.55 15.45
N GLY A 43 16.59 -30.77 14.14
CA GLY A 43 15.40 -30.85 13.30
C GLY A 43 14.81 -29.49 12.90
N SER A 44 15.53 -28.40 13.18
CA SER A 44 15.11 -27.06 12.78
C SER A 44 15.39 -26.82 11.29
N ARG A 45 14.40 -26.26 10.59
CA ARG A 45 14.50 -25.89 9.16
C ARG A 45 14.57 -24.38 8.93
N ASP A 46 14.67 -23.59 9.99
CA ASP A 46 14.80 -22.13 9.88
C ASP A 46 16.28 -21.71 9.77
N PHE A 47 16.74 -21.63 8.53
CA PHE A 47 18.06 -21.14 8.15
C PHE A 47 18.00 -19.69 7.62
N SER A 48 17.04 -18.87 8.08
CA SER A 48 17.02 -17.45 7.71
C SER A 48 18.26 -16.73 8.24
N VAL A 49 18.77 -15.75 7.47
CA VAL A 49 19.95 -14.94 7.85
C VAL A 49 19.76 -14.27 9.22
N SER A 50 18.54 -13.89 9.57
CA SER A 50 18.21 -13.35 10.89
C SER A 50 18.35 -14.37 12.02
N THR A 51 17.84 -15.60 11.82
CA THR A 51 17.89 -16.65 12.83
C THR A 51 19.34 -17.13 13.03
N ILE A 52 20.05 -17.43 11.95
CA ILE A 52 21.45 -17.84 12.01
C ILE A 52 22.34 -16.69 12.53
N GLY A 53 22.07 -15.44 12.15
CA GLY A 53 22.83 -14.30 12.66
C GLY A 53 22.72 -14.11 14.16
N ARG A 54 21.53 -14.32 14.74
CA ARG A 54 21.33 -14.29 16.19
C ARG A 54 22.06 -15.44 16.89
N LEU A 55 22.01 -16.65 16.31
CA LEU A 55 22.71 -17.81 16.87
C LEU A 55 24.24 -17.64 16.79
N ALA A 56 24.76 -17.15 15.67
CA ALA A 56 26.18 -16.88 15.49
C ALA A 56 26.71 -15.78 16.43
N GLU A 57 25.86 -14.81 16.79
CA GLU A 57 26.19 -13.79 17.78
C GLU A 57 26.18 -14.34 19.21
N ALA A 58 25.24 -15.23 19.53
CA ALA A 58 25.20 -15.94 20.81
C ALA A 58 26.42 -16.85 21.02
N ASP A 59 26.87 -17.53 19.97
CA ASP A 59 28.06 -18.40 19.98
C ASP A 59 29.38 -17.62 19.82
N GLY A 60 29.33 -16.29 19.71
CA GLY A 60 30.51 -15.43 19.60
C GLY A 60 31.30 -15.60 18.30
N ILE A 61 30.70 -16.15 17.25
CA ILE A 61 31.34 -16.35 15.94
C ILE A 61 31.49 -15.01 15.22
N MET A 62 30.41 -14.23 15.17
CA MET A 62 30.37 -12.89 14.60
C MET A 62 29.09 -12.15 15.00
N LYS A 63 29.09 -10.81 14.83
CA LYS A 63 27.89 -10.01 15.03
C LYS A 63 26.84 -10.34 13.96
N GLY A 64 25.58 -10.56 14.34
CA GLY A 64 24.52 -10.91 13.40
C GLY A 64 24.32 -9.84 12.31
N ARG A 65 24.52 -8.56 12.64
CA ARG A 65 24.47 -7.45 11.67
C ARG A 65 25.54 -7.57 10.57
N ALA A 66 26.69 -8.19 10.84
CA ALA A 66 27.77 -8.32 9.86
C ALA A 66 27.37 -9.21 8.68
N LEU A 67 26.46 -10.16 8.90
CA LEU A 67 25.91 -11.01 7.84
C LEU A 67 25.10 -10.25 6.80
N TYR A 68 24.76 -8.97 7.00
CA TYR A 68 24.08 -8.19 5.96
C TYR A 68 25.07 -7.50 5.01
N ASN A 69 26.35 -7.38 5.40
CA ASN A 69 27.39 -6.71 4.61
C ASN A 69 27.74 -7.49 3.33
N THR A 70 28.17 -6.80 2.28
CA THR A 70 28.64 -7.40 1.01
C THR A 70 29.85 -8.30 1.21
N GLN A 71 30.74 -7.95 2.14
CA GLN A 71 31.93 -8.76 2.47
C GLN A 71 31.59 -10.14 3.06
N SER A 72 30.35 -10.35 3.52
CA SER A 72 29.88 -11.60 4.13
C SER A 72 29.20 -12.56 3.14
N ALA A 73 29.35 -12.33 1.83
CA ALA A 73 28.70 -13.11 0.77
C ALA A 73 28.93 -14.63 0.91
N ASP A 74 30.14 -15.07 1.26
CA ASP A 74 30.45 -16.49 1.44
C ASP A 74 29.64 -17.13 2.59
N TYR A 75 29.42 -16.40 3.68
CA TYR A 75 28.60 -16.89 4.80
C TYR A 75 27.14 -16.99 4.40
N LYS A 76 26.62 -16.00 3.64
CA LYS A 76 25.25 -16.04 3.11
C LYS A 76 25.06 -17.23 2.18
N ALA A 77 26.02 -17.49 1.29
CA ALA A 77 25.98 -18.61 0.37
C ALA A 77 25.97 -19.95 1.12
N LEU A 78 26.79 -20.09 2.16
CA LEU A 78 26.77 -21.27 3.02
C LEU A 78 25.42 -21.49 3.71
N ILE A 79 24.84 -20.42 4.27
CA ILE A 79 23.52 -20.46 4.93
C ILE A 79 22.41 -20.82 3.92
N GLU A 80 22.47 -20.28 2.71
CA GLU A 80 21.50 -20.56 1.65
C GLU A 80 21.55 -22.02 1.20
N VAL A 81 22.74 -22.61 1.09
CA VAL A 81 22.90 -24.04 0.77
C VAL A 81 22.35 -24.91 1.90
N TRP A 82 22.59 -24.57 3.16
CA TRP A 82 21.96 -25.25 4.30
C TRP A 82 20.43 -25.12 4.29
N ALA A 83 19.90 -23.95 3.93
CA ALA A 83 18.46 -23.74 3.77
C ALA A 83 17.88 -24.59 2.63
N ALA A 84 18.61 -24.72 1.51
CA ALA A 84 18.19 -25.56 0.39
C ALA A 84 18.24 -27.06 0.73
N TYR A 85 19.25 -27.49 1.48
CA TYR A 85 19.44 -28.87 1.93
C TYR A 85 18.41 -29.29 2.98
N ALA A 86 18.11 -28.43 3.97
CA ALA A 86 17.14 -28.71 5.03
C ALA A 86 15.67 -28.72 4.54
N GLY A 87 15.42 -28.23 3.31
CA GLY A 87 14.11 -28.13 2.71
C GLY A 87 13.34 -26.87 3.12
N PRO A 88 12.05 -26.74 2.72
CA PRO A 88 11.26 -25.55 2.98
C PRO A 88 11.21 -25.24 4.49
N PRO A 89 11.37 -23.96 4.88
CA PRO A 89 11.26 -23.57 6.27
C PRO A 89 9.89 -24.00 6.79
N ALA A 90 9.86 -24.56 8.00
CA ALA A 90 8.61 -24.91 8.66
C ALA A 90 7.68 -23.67 8.66
N PRO A 91 6.37 -23.84 8.40
CA PRO A 91 5.44 -22.74 8.43
C PRO A 91 5.59 -22.02 9.77
N LYS A 92 5.83 -20.71 9.72
CA LYS A 92 6.01 -19.91 10.93
C LYS A 92 4.82 -20.18 11.85
N PRO A 93 5.05 -20.54 13.13
CA PRO A 93 3.94 -20.70 14.05
C PRO A 93 3.15 -19.40 14.04
N THR A 94 1.85 -19.52 13.77
CA THR A 94 0.92 -18.39 13.90
C THR A 94 1.13 -17.82 15.29
N LYS A 95 1.45 -16.52 15.36
CA LYS A 95 1.63 -15.83 16.64
C LYS A 95 0.34 -16.04 17.44
N THR A 96 0.39 -16.92 18.42
CA THR A 96 -0.73 -17.14 19.34
C THR A 96 -0.89 -15.82 20.08
N LEU A 97 -2.04 -15.18 19.89
CA LEU A 97 -2.41 -14.02 20.70
C LEU A 97 -2.33 -14.46 22.17
N ALA A 98 -1.85 -13.59 23.07
CA ALA A 98 -1.80 -13.88 24.51
C ALA A 98 -3.16 -14.36 25.08
N SER A 99 -4.27 -14.02 24.41
CA SER A 99 -5.61 -14.57 24.68
C SER A 99 -5.67 -16.09 24.66
N HIS A 100 -4.91 -16.76 23.80
CA HIS A 100 -4.90 -18.21 23.67
C HIS A 100 -4.14 -18.90 24.81
N ASP A 101 -3.10 -18.26 25.34
CA ASP A 101 -2.37 -18.76 26.52
C ASP A 101 -3.28 -18.79 27.76
N TYR A 102 -4.19 -17.81 27.90
CA TYR A 102 -5.19 -17.84 28.98
C TYR A 102 -6.20 -18.97 28.85
N LEU A 103 -6.52 -19.40 27.62
CA LEU A 103 -7.43 -20.53 27.39
C LEU A 103 -6.81 -21.85 27.84
N MET A 104 -5.50 -22.00 27.66
CA MET A 104 -4.77 -23.19 28.11
C MET A 104 -4.71 -23.32 29.64
N ARG A 105 -5.02 -22.25 30.40
CA ARG A 105 -5.13 -22.27 31.88
C ARG A 105 -6.50 -22.73 32.38
N ILE A 106 -7.48 -22.92 31.50
CA ILE A 106 -8.80 -23.47 31.86
C ILE A 106 -8.67 -24.99 31.83
N ASP A 107 -8.76 -25.65 32.98
CA ASP A 107 -8.58 -27.11 33.07
C ASP A 107 -9.69 -27.90 32.36
N ASP A 108 -10.94 -27.49 32.56
CA ASP A 108 -12.11 -28.14 31.94
C ASP A 108 -12.13 -27.93 30.40
N PRO A 109 -12.01 -29.00 29.59
CA PRO A 109 -12.01 -28.91 28.13
C PRO A 109 -13.32 -28.36 27.54
N ALA A 110 -14.47 -28.61 28.18
CA ALA A 110 -15.77 -28.12 27.70
C ALA A 110 -15.86 -26.59 27.87
N ILE A 111 -15.49 -26.09 29.05
CA ILE A 111 -15.43 -24.65 29.32
C ILE A 111 -14.39 -23.97 28.41
N ARG A 112 -13.24 -24.61 28.22
CA ARG A 112 -12.20 -24.11 27.32
C ARG A 112 -12.71 -23.97 25.89
N SER A 113 -13.47 -24.95 25.39
CA SER A 113 -14.05 -24.92 24.04
C SER A 113 -15.06 -23.78 23.88
N ILE A 114 -15.94 -23.56 24.87
CA ILE A 114 -16.91 -22.45 24.86
C ILE A 114 -16.18 -21.11 24.84
N MET A 115 -15.19 -20.93 25.72
CA MET A 115 -14.41 -19.69 25.78
C MET A 115 -13.60 -19.45 24.50
N GLN A 116 -13.08 -20.51 23.89
CA GLN A 116 -12.42 -20.44 22.57
C GLN A 116 -13.39 -19.94 21.50
N ALA A 117 -14.62 -20.45 21.46
CA ALA A 117 -15.65 -19.98 20.53
C ALA A 117 -15.94 -18.48 20.71
N ILE A 118 -16.14 -18.03 21.95
CA ILE A 118 -16.37 -16.62 22.29
C ILE A 118 -15.19 -15.74 21.85
N VAL A 119 -13.96 -16.16 22.11
CA VAL A 119 -12.74 -15.45 21.69
C VAL A 119 -12.68 -15.31 20.16
N THR A 120 -12.98 -16.38 19.43
CA THR A 120 -12.98 -16.33 17.96
C THR A 120 -14.05 -15.41 17.39
N GLU A 121 -15.25 -15.40 17.99
CA GLU A 121 -16.34 -14.52 17.58
C GLU A 121 -16.01 -13.05 17.86
N ARG A 122 -15.50 -12.75 19.06
CA ARG A 122 -15.02 -11.41 19.42
C ARG A 122 -13.97 -10.90 18.43
N ASP A 123 -13.01 -11.73 18.06
CA ASP A 123 -11.94 -11.34 17.15
C ASP A 123 -12.47 -11.11 15.73
N LYS A 124 -13.43 -11.92 15.28
CA LYS A 124 -14.17 -11.71 14.02
C LYS A 124 -14.92 -10.37 14.03
N LEU A 125 -15.66 -10.08 15.09
CA LEU A 125 -16.42 -8.82 15.23
C LEU A 125 -15.48 -7.61 15.27
N LYS A 126 -14.37 -7.70 16.00
CA LYS A 126 -13.34 -6.64 16.01
C LYS A 126 -12.73 -6.41 14.64
N ALA A 127 -12.45 -7.48 13.88
CA ALA A 127 -11.93 -7.37 12.53
C ALA A 127 -12.93 -6.66 11.60
N GLN A 128 -14.20 -7.07 11.63
CA GLN A 128 -15.28 -6.43 10.87
C GLN A 128 -15.47 -4.96 11.24
N LEU A 129 -15.44 -4.64 12.54
CA LEU A 129 -15.54 -3.28 13.03
C LEU A 129 -14.35 -2.44 12.58
N ASN A 130 -13.13 -2.97 12.63
CA ASN A 130 -11.93 -2.28 12.14
C ASN A 130 -11.98 -2.03 10.63
N THR A 131 -12.47 -2.99 9.83
CA THR A 131 -12.70 -2.77 8.40
C THR A 131 -13.73 -1.68 8.16
N LEU A 132 -14.84 -1.68 8.91
CA LEU A 132 -15.87 -0.67 8.78
C LEU A 132 -15.33 0.73 9.15
N LYS A 133 -14.59 0.83 10.26
CA LYS A 133 -13.91 2.09 10.65
C LYS A 133 -12.93 2.58 9.59
N ALA A 134 -12.18 1.69 8.97
CA ALA A 134 -11.28 2.06 7.87
C ALA A 134 -12.06 2.63 6.67
N HIS A 135 -13.25 2.08 6.38
CA HIS A 135 -14.12 2.58 5.33
C HIS A 135 -14.94 3.83 5.71
N THR A 136 -15.11 4.16 7.00
CA THR A 136 -15.82 5.39 7.41
C THR A 136 -15.03 6.67 7.16
N LEU A 137 -13.70 6.59 7.08
CA LEU A 137 -12.84 7.72 6.75
C LEU A 137 -12.62 7.78 5.23
N VAL A 138 -13.70 8.02 4.48
CA VAL A 138 -13.57 8.37 3.06
C VAL A 138 -13.05 9.80 2.98
N ASN A 139 -11.72 9.96 2.88
CA ASN A 139 -11.13 11.24 2.48
C ASN A 139 -11.48 11.48 1.01
N VAL A 140 -12.62 12.13 0.77
CA VAL A 140 -12.96 12.67 -0.54
C VAL A 140 -12.08 13.89 -0.75
N ASP A 141 -11.08 13.77 -1.63
CA ASP A 141 -10.29 14.92 -2.06
C ASP A 141 -11.23 15.87 -2.82
N ARG A 142 -11.67 16.94 -2.15
CA ARG A 142 -12.54 17.98 -2.74
C ARG A 142 -11.75 19.01 -3.54
N ARG A 143 -10.46 18.76 -3.84
CA ARG A 143 -9.69 19.63 -4.74
C ARG A 143 -10.36 19.63 -6.12
N PRO A 144 -10.67 20.80 -6.69
CA PRO A 144 -11.29 20.87 -8.01
C PRO A 144 -10.33 20.29 -9.05
N LEU A 145 -10.76 19.22 -9.72
CA LEU A 145 -10.08 18.67 -10.89
C LEU A 145 -10.08 19.75 -11.99
N GLY A 146 -8.95 20.44 -12.16
CA GLY A 146 -8.78 21.49 -13.17
C GLY A 146 -8.10 22.78 -12.69
N ALA A 147 -7.78 22.94 -11.41
CA ALA A 147 -7.04 24.10 -10.92
C ALA A 147 -5.53 23.95 -11.15
N THR A 148 -5.00 24.57 -12.22
CA THR A 148 -3.58 24.89 -12.30
C THR A 148 -3.25 25.93 -11.23
N VAL A 149 -2.53 25.53 -10.19
CA VAL A 149 -2.00 26.44 -9.17
C VAL A 149 -0.84 27.21 -9.81
N THR A 150 -1.11 28.38 -10.40
CA THR A 150 -0.04 29.34 -10.70
C THR A 150 0.29 30.08 -9.42
N SER A 151 1.39 29.67 -8.78
CA SER A 151 1.94 30.36 -7.61
C SER A 151 2.59 31.68 -8.04
N ALA A 152 1.79 32.73 -8.19
CA ALA A 152 2.29 34.10 -8.21
C ALA A 152 2.13 34.68 -6.80
N THR A 153 3.25 34.78 -6.08
CA THR A 153 3.48 35.64 -4.91
C THR A 153 2.27 35.98 -4.02
N GLY A 154 2.17 35.28 -2.89
CA GLY A 154 1.70 35.87 -1.63
C GLY A 154 0.24 35.67 -1.22
N THR A 155 -0.66 35.31 -2.12
CA THR A 155 -2.02 34.86 -1.75
C THR A 155 -2.57 33.94 -2.84
N PRO A 156 -3.03 32.71 -2.52
CA PRO A 156 -3.63 31.83 -3.52
C PRO A 156 -5.03 32.36 -3.86
N VAL A 157 -5.11 33.29 -4.82
CA VAL A 157 -6.38 33.65 -5.46
C VAL A 157 -6.70 32.56 -6.47
N VAL A 158 -7.64 31.69 -6.11
CA VAL A 158 -8.15 30.66 -7.01
C VAL A 158 -8.97 31.36 -8.10
N VAL A 159 -8.38 31.59 -9.27
CA VAL A 159 -9.13 32.04 -10.45
C VAL A 159 -9.86 30.84 -11.02
N LEU A 160 -11.02 30.53 -10.46
CA LEU A 160 -11.92 29.52 -11.00
C LEU A 160 -12.48 30.01 -12.33
N LYS A 161 -12.12 29.37 -13.44
CA LYS A 161 -12.89 29.52 -14.69
C LYS A 161 -14.30 29.00 -14.42
N LEU A 162 -15.28 29.91 -14.35
CA LEU A 162 -16.66 29.61 -14.01
C LEU A 162 -17.28 28.54 -14.93
N SER A 163 -16.83 28.48 -16.18
CA SER A 163 -17.19 27.43 -17.15
C SER A 163 -16.84 26.00 -16.71
N ALA A 164 -15.89 25.82 -15.79
CA ALA A 164 -15.47 24.52 -15.26
C ALA A 164 -16.28 24.05 -14.03
N GLN A 165 -17.15 24.90 -13.47
CA GLN A 165 -18.02 24.54 -12.34
C GLN A 165 -19.41 24.06 -12.78
N LEU A 166 -19.78 24.31 -14.03
CA LEU A 166 -21.08 23.92 -14.56
C LEU A 166 -21.10 22.42 -14.88
N THR A 167 -22.12 21.73 -14.38
CA THR A 167 -22.46 20.38 -14.83
C THR A 167 -22.82 20.40 -16.33
N PRO A 168 -22.70 19.25 -17.04
CA PRO A 168 -23.08 19.18 -18.45
C PRO A 168 -24.51 19.67 -18.73
N SER A 169 -25.45 19.35 -17.83
CA SER A 169 -26.84 19.80 -17.91
C SER A 169 -27.02 21.31 -17.71
N GLU A 170 -26.28 21.92 -16.77
CA GLU A 170 -26.33 23.37 -16.55
C GLU A 170 -25.72 24.13 -17.73
N ARG A 171 -24.62 23.63 -18.28
CA ARG A 171 -23.99 24.18 -19.48
C ARG A 171 -24.95 24.13 -20.66
N GLU A 172 -25.60 22.99 -20.89
CA GLU A 172 -26.56 22.84 -21.99
C GLU A 172 -27.79 23.75 -21.81
N ALA A 173 -28.31 23.88 -20.59
CA ALA A 173 -29.44 24.77 -20.30
C ALA A 173 -29.11 26.24 -20.57
N LEU A 174 -27.92 26.70 -20.16
CA LEU A 174 -27.45 28.05 -20.42
C LEU A 174 -27.18 28.30 -21.92
N GLN A 175 -26.60 27.33 -22.64
CA GLN A 175 -26.41 27.43 -24.08
C GLN A 175 -27.75 27.59 -24.81
N LYS A 176 -28.75 26.78 -24.43
CA LYS A 176 -30.11 26.85 -25.00
C LYS A 176 -30.79 28.19 -24.72
N ALA A 177 -30.57 28.78 -23.54
CA ALA A 177 -31.17 30.06 -23.16
C ALA A 177 -30.75 31.25 -24.04
N VAL A 178 -29.66 31.13 -24.80
CA VAL A 178 -29.13 32.17 -25.71
C VAL A 178 -29.00 31.69 -27.16
N SER A 179 -29.52 30.50 -27.46
CA SER A 179 -29.53 29.95 -28.82
C SER A 179 -30.60 30.67 -29.66
N ALA A 180 -30.22 31.11 -30.87
CA ALA A 180 -31.13 31.79 -31.79
C ALA A 180 -32.36 30.92 -32.11
N ASP A 181 -32.15 29.66 -32.49
CA ASP A 181 -33.22 28.70 -32.81
C ASP A 181 -34.22 28.54 -31.65
N TYR A 182 -33.71 28.42 -30.42
CA TYR A 182 -34.55 28.24 -29.23
C TYR A 182 -35.35 29.49 -28.86
N LEU A 183 -34.78 30.68 -29.12
CA LEU A 183 -35.46 31.95 -28.91
C LEU A 183 -36.55 32.15 -29.97
N GLU A 184 -36.25 31.89 -31.24
CA GLU A 184 -37.18 32.02 -32.37
C GLU A 184 -38.41 31.12 -32.22
N ASP A 185 -38.22 29.86 -31.83
CA ASP A 185 -39.31 28.90 -31.55
C ASP A 185 -40.29 29.38 -30.46
N ARG A 186 -39.87 30.34 -29.62
CA ARG A 186 -40.65 30.89 -28.51
C ARG A 186 -41.10 32.33 -28.75
N GLY A 187 -40.91 32.87 -29.96
CA GLY A 187 -41.22 34.27 -30.27
C GLY A 187 -40.32 35.25 -29.51
N LEU A 188 -39.10 34.84 -29.19
CA LEU A 188 -38.09 35.66 -28.55
C LEU A 188 -36.97 35.98 -29.55
N LYS A 189 -36.34 37.13 -29.36
CA LYS A 189 -35.17 37.53 -30.15
C LYS A 189 -34.15 38.24 -29.27
N GLU A 190 -32.88 38.08 -29.63
CA GLU A 190 -31.79 38.84 -29.02
C GLU A 190 -31.78 40.27 -29.59
N GLY A 191 -31.73 41.26 -28.71
CA GLY A 191 -31.57 42.66 -29.08
C GLY A 191 -30.10 43.08 -29.20
N SER A 192 -29.86 44.34 -29.56
CA SER A 192 -28.53 44.80 -29.96
C SER A 192 -27.49 44.82 -28.83
N HIS A 193 -27.92 44.84 -27.58
CA HIS A 193 -27.05 44.88 -26.40
C HIS A 193 -27.13 43.59 -25.57
N GLY A 194 -27.58 42.49 -26.18
CA GLY A 194 -27.69 41.18 -25.53
C GLY A 194 -28.88 41.04 -24.57
N GLU A 195 -29.86 41.93 -24.66
CA GLU A 195 -31.20 41.76 -24.08
C GLU A 195 -31.99 40.68 -24.84
N ILE A 196 -32.96 40.06 -24.18
CA ILE A 196 -33.92 39.16 -24.86
C ILE A 196 -35.28 39.82 -24.83
N VAL A 197 -35.86 40.03 -26.01
CA VAL A 197 -37.15 40.68 -26.19
C VAL A 197 -38.15 39.74 -26.84
N ASN A 198 -39.42 39.94 -26.52
CA ASN A 198 -40.53 39.24 -27.17
C ASN A 198 -40.86 39.89 -28.54
N GLU A 199 -41.63 39.23 -29.40
CA GLU A 199 -42.12 39.74 -30.68
C GLU A 199 -42.75 41.14 -30.57
N ARG A 200 -43.40 41.43 -29.44
CA ARG A 200 -44.04 42.71 -29.13
C ARG A 200 -43.07 43.80 -28.66
N GLY A 201 -41.76 43.56 -28.67
CA GLY A 201 -40.72 44.51 -28.25
C GLY A 201 -40.57 44.69 -26.73
N ARG A 202 -41.25 43.86 -25.93
CA ARG A 202 -41.11 43.88 -24.46
C ARG A 202 -39.88 43.09 -24.04
N THR A 203 -39.05 43.68 -23.19
CA THR A 203 -37.87 43.01 -22.58
C THR A 203 -38.31 41.92 -21.62
N ILE A 204 -37.80 40.71 -21.83
CA ILE A 204 -37.98 39.55 -20.96
C ILE A 204 -36.74 39.39 -20.08
N PHE A 205 -35.55 39.54 -20.68
CA PHE A 205 -34.28 39.59 -19.96
C PHE A 205 -33.58 40.91 -20.27
N GLU A 206 -32.93 41.46 -19.24
CA GLU A 206 -32.28 42.77 -19.28
C GLU A 206 -31.04 42.77 -20.20
N VAL A 207 -30.59 43.99 -20.50
CA VAL A 207 -29.39 44.24 -21.32
C VAL A 207 -28.18 43.51 -20.74
N GLY A 208 -27.42 42.85 -21.61
CA GLY A 208 -26.22 42.09 -21.25
C GLY A 208 -26.48 40.65 -20.79
N PHE A 209 -27.73 40.17 -20.71
CA PHE A 209 -28.03 38.79 -20.34
C PHE A 209 -27.36 37.76 -21.26
N ALA A 210 -27.56 37.89 -22.57
CA ALA A 210 -26.99 36.99 -23.58
C ALA A 210 -25.46 36.99 -23.54
N TRP A 211 -24.86 38.17 -23.40
CA TRP A 211 -23.40 38.34 -23.36
C TRP A 211 -22.80 37.80 -22.07
N ALA A 212 -23.46 38.00 -20.93
CA ALA A 212 -23.03 37.46 -19.66
C ALA A 212 -23.01 35.93 -19.70
N ILE A 213 -24.05 35.31 -20.27
CA ILE A 213 -24.11 33.85 -20.40
C ILE A 213 -23.02 33.32 -21.33
N ARG A 214 -22.79 33.92 -22.50
CA ARG A 214 -21.68 33.53 -23.40
C ARG A 214 -20.32 33.62 -22.70
N LYS A 215 -20.09 34.71 -21.97
CA LYS A 215 -18.87 34.92 -21.18
C LYS A 215 -18.69 33.89 -20.06
N VAL A 216 -19.79 33.43 -19.44
CA VAL A 216 -19.79 32.36 -18.43
C VAL A 216 -19.49 31.00 -19.06
N LEU A 217 -19.98 30.76 -20.28
CA LEU A 217 -19.73 29.52 -21.04
C LEU A 217 -18.33 29.46 -21.65
N GLY A 218 -17.68 30.62 -21.83
CA GLY A 218 -16.32 30.74 -22.35
C GLY A 218 -16.23 31.01 -23.86
N ASP A 219 -17.34 31.48 -24.45
CA ASP A 219 -17.45 31.95 -25.84
C ASP A 219 -17.04 33.43 -25.99
#